data_AF-A0A6M8W1C3-F1
#
_entry.id   AF-A0A6M8W1C3-F1
#
_cell.length_a   1.000
_cell.length_b   1.000
_cell.length_c   1.000
_cell.angle_alpha   90.00
_cell.angle_beta   90.00
_cell.angle_gamma   90.00
#
_symmetry.space_group_name_H-M   'P 1'
#
loop_
_entity.id
_entity.type
_entity.pdbx_description
1 polymer ?
#
loop_
_entity_poly.entity_id
_entity_poly.type
_entity_poly.pdbx_seq_one_letter_code
_entity_poly.pdbx_strand_id
1 'polypeptide(L)'
;MRTRLATLLEELDASATRIRTAVETLDNGGTASEAMEAMGGPSRVRRLAEFWGQWSGAAQTEGRGERGNQDRGPRGTQGQRGMDRAPAPGDDVSAAELTTFLETHAPEFAARLDALRAEDERRADFFANRLRPRIGEILVAQRRDPELGELLIREFRINMELLDAGRRYARALASDDPSLEEARENLRALAGEQVDLRLARREHEIRALASQIESLQADVDQQREKREQYIEQIVERSGEWADSEKSGGPERRGPRDGRPGRSGDE
;
A
#
# COMPACT_ATOMS: atom_id res chain seq x y z
N MET A 1 -12.59 -20.45 -1.66
CA MET A 1 -12.32 -19.20 -0.92
C MET A 1 -12.56 -19.38 0.58
N ARG A 2 -13.76 -19.82 0.98
CA ARG A 2 -14.11 -20.14 2.38
C ARG A 2 -13.08 -21.01 3.12
N THR A 3 -12.59 -22.08 2.52
CA THR A 3 -11.58 -22.96 3.14
C THR A 3 -10.26 -22.24 3.41
N ARG A 4 -9.83 -21.33 2.52
CA ARG A 4 -8.60 -20.54 2.73
C ARG A 4 -8.77 -19.51 3.85
N LEU A 5 -9.94 -18.89 3.95
CA LEU A 5 -10.27 -17.97 5.03
C LEU A 5 -10.35 -18.70 6.38
N ALA A 6 -10.92 -19.91 6.41
CA ALA A 6 -10.95 -20.74 7.61
C ALA A 6 -9.53 -21.11 8.09
N THR A 7 -8.66 -21.56 7.18
CA THR A 7 -7.26 -21.86 7.52
C THR A 7 -6.51 -20.63 8.01
N LEU A 8 -6.73 -19.47 7.39
CA LEU A 8 -6.11 -18.21 7.84
C LEU A 8 -6.60 -17.81 9.25
N LEU A 9 -7.89 -18.02 9.52
CA LEU A 9 -8.49 -17.71 10.82
C LEU A 9 -7.92 -18.63 11.92
N GLU A 10 -7.78 -19.92 11.63
CA GLU A 10 -7.11 -20.88 12.52
C GLU A 10 -5.63 -20.51 12.78
N GLU A 11 -4.89 -20.06 11.76
CA GLU A 11 -3.51 -19.61 11.91
C GLU A 11 -3.41 -18.34 12.78
N LEU A 12 -4.34 -17.40 12.61
CA LEU A 12 -4.42 -16.18 13.41
C LEU A 12 -4.78 -16.48 14.87
N ASP A 13 -5.75 -17.34 15.13
CA ASP A 13 -6.13 -17.76 16.48
C ASP A 13 -5.00 -18.49 17.19
N ALA A 14 -4.28 -19.36 16.48
CA ALA A 14 -3.10 -20.03 17.00
C ALA A 14 -1.96 -19.05 17.29
N SER A 15 -1.83 -17.98 16.51
CA SER A 15 -0.85 -16.91 16.75
C SER A 15 -1.23 -16.05 17.96
N ALA A 16 -2.49 -15.63 18.05
CA ALA A 16 -3.03 -14.83 19.14
C ALA A 16 -2.93 -15.57 20.49
N THR A 17 -3.22 -16.87 20.51
CA THR A 17 -3.08 -17.71 21.71
C THR A 17 -1.63 -17.73 22.19
N ARG A 18 -0.67 -17.90 21.28
CA ARG A 18 0.77 -17.89 21.62
C ARG A 18 1.26 -16.55 22.15
N ILE A 19 0.82 -15.45 21.54
CA ILE A 19 1.14 -14.10 22.04
C ILE A 19 0.55 -13.91 23.44
N ARG A 20 -0.69 -14.34 23.68
CA ARG A 20 -1.33 -14.27 25.01
C ARG A 20 -0.56 -15.07 26.05
N THR A 21 -0.18 -16.31 25.74
CA THR A 21 0.64 -17.13 26.64
C THR A 21 1.98 -16.48 26.93
N ALA A 22 2.63 -15.88 25.94
CA ALA A 22 3.89 -15.16 26.14
C ALA A 22 3.73 -13.94 27.05
N VAL A 23 2.62 -13.19 26.92
CA VAL A 23 2.29 -12.07 27.82
C VAL A 23 2.02 -12.59 29.24
N GLU A 24 1.24 -13.66 29.40
CA GLU A 24 1.00 -14.29 30.70
C GLU A 24 2.29 -14.80 31.36
N THR A 25 3.24 -15.34 30.58
CA THR A 25 4.55 -15.72 31.11
C THR A 25 5.30 -14.52 31.69
N LEU A 26 5.28 -13.37 31.00
CA LEU A 26 5.92 -12.14 31.49
C LEU A 26 5.20 -11.57 32.72
N ASP A 27 3.86 -11.56 32.72
CA ASP A 27 3.05 -11.06 33.83
C ASP A 27 3.24 -11.89 35.12
N ASN A 28 3.55 -13.18 34.99
CA ASN A 28 3.85 -14.07 36.11
C ASN A 28 5.33 -14.04 36.55
N GLY A 29 6.13 -13.09 36.06
CA GLY A 29 7.54 -12.93 36.42
C GLY A 29 8.49 -13.88 35.68
N GLY A 30 8.03 -14.51 34.60
CA GLY A 30 8.86 -15.31 33.71
C GLY A 30 9.82 -14.47 32.86
N THR A 31 10.84 -15.11 32.31
CA THR A 31 11.90 -14.44 31.56
C THR A 31 11.48 -14.15 30.11
N ALA A 32 12.14 -13.18 29.48
CA ALA A 32 11.97 -12.89 28.05
C ALA A 32 12.27 -14.11 27.16
N SER A 33 13.20 -14.98 27.57
CA SER A 33 13.52 -16.22 26.85
C SER A 33 12.33 -17.18 26.88
N GLU A 34 11.71 -17.39 28.04
CA GLU A 34 10.54 -18.25 28.20
C GLU A 34 9.32 -17.70 27.43
N ALA A 35 9.14 -16.38 27.43
CA ALA A 35 8.10 -15.73 26.62
C ALA A 35 8.34 -15.91 25.12
N MET A 36 9.59 -15.80 24.65
CA MET A 36 9.95 -16.06 23.25
C MET A 36 9.77 -17.54 22.87
N GLU A 37 10.07 -18.44 23.79
CA GLU A 37 9.86 -19.87 23.61
C GLU A 37 8.36 -20.20 23.54
N ALA A 38 7.53 -19.58 24.38
CA ALA A 38 6.07 -19.66 24.32
C ALA A 38 5.50 -19.14 22.98
N MET A 39 6.15 -18.16 22.34
CA MET A 39 5.80 -17.72 20.98
C MET A 39 6.22 -18.68 19.87
N GLY A 40 6.93 -19.76 20.19
CA GLY A 40 7.47 -20.74 19.25
C GLY A 40 8.87 -20.40 18.74
N GLY A 41 9.66 -19.69 19.54
CA GLY A 41 11.09 -19.49 19.38
C GLY A 41 11.52 -18.25 18.58
N PRO A 42 12.84 -17.95 18.56
CA PRO A 42 13.39 -16.71 18.01
C PRO A 42 13.06 -16.50 16.53
N SER A 43 13.03 -17.58 15.75
CA SER A 43 12.73 -17.53 14.31
C SER A 43 11.29 -17.12 14.03
N ARG A 44 10.34 -17.42 14.93
CA ARG A 44 8.95 -16.99 14.80
C ARG A 44 8.74 -15.57 15.28
N VAL A 45 9.41 -15.16 16.35
CA VAL A 45 9.40 -13.75 16.81
C VAL A 45 9.97 -12.84 15.71
N ARG A 46 11.06 -13.25 15.06
CA ARG A 46 11.60 -12.56 13.88
C ARG A 46 10.59 -12.49 12.72
N ARG A 47 9.93 -13.60 12.40
CA ARG A 47 8.89 -13.64 11.37
C ARG A 47 7.68 -12.78 11.73
N LEU A 48 7.33 -12.70 13.01
CA LEU A 48 6.26 -11.84 13.52
C LEU A 48 6.67 -10.38 13.38
N ALA A 49 7.90 -10.00 13.74
CA ALA A 49 8.44 -8.66 13.54
C ALA A 49 8.50 -8.27 12.04
N GLU A 50 8.88 -9.21 11.18
CA GLU A 50 8.83 -9.05 9.72
C GLU A 50 7.39 -8.91 9.21
N PHE A 51 6.45 -9.70 9.73
CA PHE A 51 5.01 -9.64 9.43
C PHE A 51 4.36 -8.33 9.91
N TRP A 52 4.69 -7.86 11.12
CA TRP A 52 4.25 -6.56 11.64
C TRP A 52 4.88 -5.41 10.85
N GLY A 53 6.13 -5.55 10.41
CA GLY A 53 6.77 -4.62 9.47
C GLY A 53 6.17 -4.65 8.06
N GLN A 54 5.50 -5.75 7.67
CA GLN A 54 4.72 -5.87 6.45
C GLN A 54 3.30 -5.29 6.62
N TRP A 55 2.72 -5.39 7.82
CA TRP A 55 1.43 -4.81 8.21
C TRP A 55 1.50 -3.30 8.52
N SER A 56 2.66 -2.76 8.90
CA SER A 56 2.88 -1.32 9.12
C SER A 56 2.92 -0.48 7.83
N GLY A 57 2.36 -0.99 6.73
CA GLY A 57 2.06 -0.20 5.54
C GLY A 57 3.23 0.12 4.63
N ALA A 58 4.36 -0.59 4.70
CA ALA A 58 5.46 -0.40 3.74
C ALA A 58 5.27 -1.14 2.39
N ALA A 59 4.14 -1.81 2.15
CA ALA A 59 3.95 -2.62 0.94
C ALA A 59 2.51 -2.76 0.45
N GLN A 60 1.59 -1.86 0.80
CA GLN A 60 0.21 -1.91 0.31
C GLN A 60 -0.31 -0.53 -0.07
N THR A 61 0.17 -0.02 -1.21
CA THR A 61 -0.68 0.77 -2.10
C THR A 61 -1.57 -0.17 -2.89
N GLU A 62 -2.88 0.09 -2.83
CA GLU A 62 -3.96 -0.68 -3.44
C GLU A 62 -3.93 -0.65 -4.99
N GLY A 63 -4.49 -1.70 -5.62
CA GLY A 63 -5.01 -1.62 -6.99
C GLY A 63 -4.61 -2.73 -7.98
N ARG A 64 -5.21 -3.92 -7.89
CA ARG A 64 -5.61 -4.76 -9.05
C ARG A 64 -6.44 -5.93 -8.51
N GLY A 65 -7.73 -5.99 -8.77
CA GLY A 65 -8.30 -6.08 -10.10
C GLY A 65 -8.92 -7.46 -10.25
N GLU A 66 -10.18 -7.52 -9.87
CA GLU A 66 -11.20 -8.45 -10.31
C GLU A 66 -10.90 -9.03 -11.72
N ARG A 67 -10.56 -10.32 -11.78
CA ARG A 67 -10.73 -11.15 -12.98
C ARG A 67 -11.18 -12.53 -12.56
N GLY A 68 -12.45 -12.80 -12.81
CA GLY A 68 -12.93 -14.15 -12.97
C GLY A 68 -12.29 -14.82 -14.20
N ASN A 69 -12.36 -16.14 -14.16
CA ASN A 69 -12.31 -17.07 -15.29
C ASN A 69 -10.94 -17.38 -15.94
N GLN A 70 -10.52 -18.64 -15.74
CA GLN A 70 -10.11 -19.64 -16.75
C GLN A 70 -8.81 -20.40 -16.44
N ASP A 71 -8.99 -21.72 -16.36
CA ASP A 71 -8.09 -22.80 -16.76
C ASP A 71 -6.64 -22.82 -16.24
N ARG A 72 -6.45 -23.64 -15.19
CA ARG A 72 -5.14 -24.20 -14.83
C ARG A 72 -4.77 -25.30 -15.82
N GLY A 73 -4.02 -24.93 -16.86
CA GLY A 73 -3.14 -25.85 -17.59
C GLY A 73 -1.90 -26.26 -16.78
N PRO A 74 -1.20 -27.35 -17.16
CA PRO A 74 -0.27 -28.05 -16.28
C PRO A 74 1.14 -27.44 -16.24
N ARG A 75 1.76 -27.63 -15.08
CA ARG A 75 3.15 -27.33 -14.70
C ARG A 75 4.16 -27.40 -15.85
N GLY A 76 4.83 -26.27 -16.10
CA GLY A 76 6.05 -26.16 -16.89
C GLY A 76 7.07 -25.24 -16.23
N THR A 77 8.24 -25.81 -15.96
CA THR A 77 9.58 -25.22 -16.04
C THR A 77 9.94 -23.96 -15.25
N GLN A 78 10.74 -24.21 -14.22
CA GLN A 78 11.80 -23.40 -13.64
C GLN A 78 12.53 -22.56 -14.71
N GLY A 79 12.33 -21.24 -14.67
CA GLY A 79 13.01 -20.27 -15.51
C GLY A 79 12.97 -18.91 -14.83
N GLN A 80 14.15 -18.35 -14.55
CA GLN A 80 14.33 -16.99 -14.06
C GLN A 80 13.42 -16.01 -14.82
N ARG A 81 12.46 -15.41 -14.11
CA ARG A 81 11.88 -14.13 -14.49
C ARG A 81 12.28 -13.14 -13.43
N GLY A 82 13.31 -12.33 -13.73
CA GLY A 82 13.34 -10.98 -13.21
C GLY A 82 12.01 -10.35 -13.63
N MET A 83 11.08 -10.27 -12.68
CA MET A 83 9.86 -9.53 -12.90
C MET A 83 10.30 -8.08 -13.00
N ASP A 84 10.19 -7.52 -14.20
CA ASP A 84 9.98 -6.09 -14.41
C ASP A 84 8.72 -5.71 -13.64
N ARG A 85 8.88 -5.53 -12.33
CA ARG A 85 7.85 -4.99 -11.47
C ARG A 85 7.68 -3.57 -11.97
N ALA A 86 6.52 -3.27 -12.55
CA ALA A 86 6.16 -1.90 -12.87
C ALA A 86 6.46 -1.05 -11.62
N PRO A 87 7.19 0.08 -11.77
CA PRO A 87 7.54 0.92 -10.63
C PRO A 87 6.26 1.23 -9.85
N ALA A 88 6.30 0.94 -8.55
CA ALA A 88 5.22 1.30 -7.66
C ALA A 88 5.07 2.83 -7.66
N PRO A 89 3.86 3.37 -7.44
CA PRO A 89 3.68 4.80 -7.25
C PRO A 89 4.63 5.29 -6.13
N GLY A 90 5.60 6.15 -6.48
CA GLY A 90 6.63 6.61 -5.53
C GLY A 90 8.03 5.99 -5.71
N ASP A 91 8.24 5.06 -6.64
CA ASP A 91 9.58 4.53 -6.95
C ASP A 91 10.51 5.54 -7.65
N ASP A 92 9.96 6.66 -8.13
CA ASP A 92 10.71 7.71 -8.85
C ASP A 92 11.37 8.76 -7.92
N VAL A 93 11.36 8.56 -6.59
CA VAL A 93 11.98 9.52 -5.65
C VAL A 93 13.49 9.56 -5.84
N SER A 94 13.98 10.70 -6.32
CA SER A 94 15.41 10.95 -6.50
C SER A 94 16.15 10.91 -5.16
N ALA A 95 17.45 10.65 -5.19
CA ALA A 95 18.28 10.70 -3.98
C ALA A 95 18.22 12.08 -3.30
N ALA A 96 18.15 13.16 -4.08
CA ALA A 96 18.05 14.52 -3.56
C ALA A 96 16.73 14.78 -2.85
N GLU A 97 15.60 14.32 -3.41
CA GLU A 97 14.29 14.43 -2.76
C GLU A 97 14.21 13.61 -1.47
N LEU A 98 14.79 12.40 -1.48
CA LEU A 98 14.90 11.57 -0.29
C LEU A 98 15.66 12.30 0.84
N THR A 99 16.85 12.82 0.53
CA THR A 99 17.67 13.56 1.50
C THR A 99 16.93 14.78 2.02
N THR A 100 16.36 15.60 1.13
CA THR A 100 15.60 16.81 1.51
C THR A 100 14.43 16.48 2.43
N PHE A 101 13.70 15.40 2.13
CA PHE A 101 12.59 14.94 2.95
C PHE A 101 13.05 14.53 4.36
N LEU A 102 14.13 13.74 4.44
CA LEU A 102 14.68 13.30 5.72
C LEU A 102 15.22 14.48 6.54
N GLU A 103 15.94 15.41 5.93
CA GLU A 103 16.45 16.61 6.62
C GLU A 103 15.32 17.45 7.20
N THR A 104 14.21 17.58 6.47
CA THR A 104 13.07 18.41 6.87
C THR A 104 12.22 17.76 7.96
N HIS A 105 11.94 16.46 7.83
CA HIS A 105 10.91 15.79 8.64
C HIS A 105 11.47 14.77 9.64
N ALA A 106 12.71 14.31 9.45
CA ALA A 106 13.34 13.29 10.28
C ALA A 106 14.88 13.50 10.35
N PRO A 107 15.36 14.65 10.88
CA PRO A 107 16.77 15.04 10.79
C PRO A 107 17.73 14.05 11.45
N GLU A 108 17.30 13.37 12.52
CA GLU A 108 18.07 12.30 13.16
C GLU A 108 18.32 11.12 12.20
N PHE A 109 17.37 10.82 11.31
CA PHE A 109 17.49 9.78 10.30
C PHE A 109 18.34 10.21 9.11
N ALA A 110 18.30 11.49 8.74
CA ALA A 110 19.24 12.05 7.77
C ALA A 110 20.69 11.88 8.27
N ALA A 111 20.97 12.32 9.50
CA ALA A 111 22.28 12.18 10.13
C ALA A 111 22.72 10.70 10.24
N ARG A 112 21.78 9.80 10.56
CA ARG A 112 22.05 8.35 10.60
C ARG A 112 22.37 7.77 9.23
N LEU A 113 21.66 8.19 8.18
CA LEU A 113 21.91 7.76 6.81
C LEU A 113 23.29 8.25 6.34
N ASP A 114 23.67 9.48 6.69
CA ASP A 114 25.00 10.02 6.36
C ASP A 114 26.12 9.31 7.10
N ALA A 115 25.93 9.02 8.39
CA ALA A 115 26.87 8.21 9.17
C ALA A 115 27.02 6.81 8.57
N LEU A 116 25.92 6.18 8.17
CA LEU A 116 25.93 4.87 7.52
C LEU A 116 26.63 4.92 6.16
N ARG A 117 26.47 6.00 5.39
CA ARG A 117 27.13 6.18 4.10
C ARG A 117 28.65 6.34 4.26
N ALA A 118 29.10 7.01 5.33
CA ALA A 118 30.51 7.13 5.65
C ALA A 118 31.15 5.80 6.09
N GLU A 119 30.37 4.91 6.72
CA GLU A 119 30.84 3.59 7.18
C GLU A 119 30.77 2.52 6.08
N ASP A 120 29.62 2.40 5.40
CA ASP A 120 29.33 1.38 4.38
C ASP A 120 28.26 1.90 3.40
N GLU A 121 28.73 2.41 2.26
CA GLU A 121 27.89 2.98 1.19
C GLU A 121 26.80 2.00 0.71
N ARG A 122 27.11 0.69 0.61
CA ARG A 122 26.14 -0.31 0.16
C ARG A 122 25.01 -0.50 1.16
N ARG A 123 25.30 -0.45 2.46
CA ARG A 123 24.26 -0.49 3.50
C ARG A 123 23.41 0.78 3.51
N ALA A 124 24.03 1.94 3.30
CA ALA A 124 23.31 3.19 3.17
C ALA A 124 22.35 3.17 1.98
N ASP A 125 22.81 2.71 0.82
CA ASP A 125 21.97 2.56 -0.37
C ASP A 125 20.82 1.57 -0.14
N PHE A 126 21.09 0.43 0.50
CA PHE A 126 20.05 -0.52 0.84
C PHE A 126 18.99 0.09 1.78
N PHE A 127 19.43 0.84 2.79
CA PHE A 127 18.55 1.53 3.72
C PHE A 127 17.72 2.62 3.02
N ALA A 128 18.35 3.46 2.20
CA ALA A 128 17.70 4.49 1.40
C ALA A 128 16.65 3.91 0.44
N ASN A 129 16.99 2.82 -0.27
CA ASN A 129 16.07 2.13 -1.18
C ASN A 129 14.85 1.55 -0.47
N ARG A 130 14.97 1.19 0.81
CA ARG A 130 13.83 0.73 1.61
C ARG A 130 12.89 1.86 2.02
N LEU A 131 13.39 3.09 2.17
CA LEU A 131 12.60 4.26 2.54
C LEU A 131 11.92 4.93 1.34
N ARG A 132 12.53 4.84 0.16
CA ARG A 132 12.09 5.51 -1.07
C ARG A 132 10.59 5.34 -1.39
N PRO A 133 10.03 4.12 -1.48
CA PRO A 133 8.62 3.97 -1.86
C PRO A 133 7.68 4.70 -0.90
N ARG A 134 7.96 4.57 0.41
CA ARG A 134 7.15 5.19 1.45
C ARG A 134 7.21 6.71 1.41
N ILE A 135 8.39 7.27 1.18
CA ILE A 135 8.56 8.73 1.03
C ILE A 135 7.89 9.21 -0.25
N GLY A 136 7.94 8.43 -1.33
CA GLY A 136 7.24 8.72 -2.57
C GLY A 136 5.73 8.81 -2.39
N GLU A 137 5.12 7.86 -1.66
CA GLU A 137 3.71 7.91 -1.28
C GLU A 137 3.37 9.21 -0.53
N ILE A 138 4.20 9.59 0.45
CA ILE A 138 4.01 10.80 1.26
C ILE A 138 4.06 12.06 0.38
N LEU A 139 5.06 12.18 -0.49
CA LEU A 139 5.22 13.33 -1.39
C LEU A 139 4.07 13.45 -2.39
N VAL A 140 3.57 12.32 -2.89
CA VAL A 140 2.36 12.30 -3.76
C VAL A 140 1.13 12.74 -2.97
N ALA A 141 0.93 12.22 -1.76
CA ALA A 141 -0.17 12.60 -0.91
C ALA A 141 -0.13 14.10 -0.61
N GLN A 142 1.01 14.64 -0.17
CA GLN A 142 1.17 16.06 0.14
C GLN A 142 0.80 17.00 -1.02
N ARG A 143 1.02 16.59 -2.27
CA ARG A 143 0.62 17.37 -3.46
C ARG A 143 -0.87 17.30 -3.77
N ARG A 144 -1.52 16.17 -3.51
CA ARG A 144 -2.93 15.92 -3.87
C ARG A 144 -3.89 16.25 -2.74
N ASP A 145 -3.47 15.94 -1.52
CA ASP A 145 -4.19 16.06 -0.27
C ASP A 145 -3.19 16.41 0.85
N PRO A 146 -2.97 17.71 1.12
CA PRO A 146 -2.01 18.15 2.12
C PRO A 146 -2.28 17.61 3.52
N GLU A 147 -3.55 17.47 3.92
CA GLU A 147 -3.92 16.95 5.24
C GLU A 147 -3.51 15.47 5.39
N LEU A 148 -3.75 14.65 4.37
CA LEU A 148 -3.26 13.27 4.33
C LEU A 148 -1.73 13.23 4.33
N GLY A 149 -1.07 14.11 3.57
CA GLY A 149 0.38 14.22 3.55
C GLY A 149 0.97 14.43 4.95
N GLU A 150 0.41 15.37 5.72
CA GLU A 150 0.84 15.64 7.10
C GLU A 150 0.62 14.46 8.04
N LEU A 151 -0.49 13.73 7.90
CA LEU A 151 -0.74 12.50 8.67
C LEU A 151 0.30 11.42 8.36
N LEU A 152 0.65 11.23 7.09
CA LEU A 152 1.63 10.23 6.67
C LEU A 152 3.07 10.61 7.08
N ILE A 153 3.41 11.90 7.08
CA ILE A 153 4.70 12.40 7.61
C ILE A 153 4.83 12.08 9.09
N ARG A 154 3.79 12.39 9.89
CA ARG A 154 3.77 12.08 11.33
C ARG A 154 3.89 10.58 11.58
N GLU A 155 3.13 9.77 10.84
CA GLU A 155 3.20 8.31 10.93
C GLU A 155 4.59 7.79 10.57
N PHE A 156 5.22 8.33 9.53
CA PHE A 156 6.59 7.97 9.16
C PHE A 156 7.56 8.21 10.32
N ARG A 157 7.49 9.39 10.95
CA ARG A 157 8.35 9.73 12.10
C ARG A 157 8.11 8.81 13.29
N ILE A 158 6.86 8.61 13.70
CA ILE A 158 6.51 7.74 14.83
C ILE A 158 6.94 6.29 14.59
N ASN A 159 6.78 5.76 13.37
CA ASN A 159 7.25 4.42 13.04
C ASN A 159 8.77 4.28 13.20
N MET A 160 9.51 5.32 12.88
CA MET A 160 10.96 5.33 13.02
C MET A 160 11.40 5.39 14.50
N GLU A 161 10.74 6.25 15.28
CA GLU A 161 10.95 6.35 16.74
C GLU A 161 10.58 5.03 17.45
N LEU A 162 9.48 4.38 17.05
CA LEU A 162 9.06 3.06 17.55
C LEU A 162 10.12 1.99 17.34
N LEU A 163 10.80 1.97 16.19
CA LEU A 163 11.87 1.01 15.93
C LEU A 163 13.06 1.22 16.86
N ASP A 164 13.41 2.47 17.15
CA ASP A 164 14.49 2.79 18.09
C ASP A 164 14.08 2.50 19.55
N ALA A 165 12.86 2.88 19.95
CA ALA A 165 12.31 2.56 21.27
C ALA A 165 12.23 1.06 21.52
N GLY A 166 11.78 0.28 20.53
CA GLY A 166 11.72 -1.18 20.62
C GLY A 166 13.10 -1.81 20.79
N ARG A 167 14.13 -1.29 20.10
CA ARG A 167 15.52 -1.75 20.28
C ARG A 167 16.07 -1.43 21.67
N ARG A 168 15.77 -0.24 22.21
CA ARG A 168 16.18 0.16 23.57
C ARG A 168 15.52 -0.72 24.62
N TYR A 169 14.21 -0.93 24.51
CA TYR A 169 13.46 -1.81 25.41
C TYR A 169 13.99 -3.24 25.38
N ALA A 170 14.20 -3.82 24.19
CA ALA A 170 14.75 -5.17 24.07
C ALA A 170 16.15 -5.31 24.69
N ARG A 171 16.99 -4.28 24.57
CA ARG A 171 18.32 -4.26 25.20
C ARG A 171 18.24 -4.16 26.72
N ALA A 172 17.40 -3.26 27.24
CA ALA A 172 17.19 -3.10 28.68
C ALA A 172 16.66 -4.40 29.31
N LEU A 173 15.73 -5.07 28.62
CA LEU A 173 15.16 -6.35 29.06
C LEU A 173 16.19 -7.49 29.09
N ALA A 174 17.13 -7.50 28.14
CA ALA A 174 18.17 -8.54 28.09
C ALA A 174 19.28 -8.35 29.14
N SER A 175 19.49 -7.12 29.60
CA SER A 175 20.57 -6.75 30.52
C SER A 175 20.10 -6.53 31.97
N ASP A 176 18.81 -6.74 32.26
CA ASP A 176 18.17 -6.37 33.54
C ASP A 176 18.49 -4.92 33.94
N ASP A 177 18.43 -4.03 32.95
CA ASP A 177 18.86 -2.64 33.08
C ASP A 177 17.83 -1.85 33.91
N PRO A 178 18.25 -1.03 34.90
CA PRO A 178 17.33 -0.20 35.69
C PRO A 178 16.50 0.79 34.84
N SER A 179 16.90 1.06 33.59
CA SER A 179 16.13 1.85 32.63
C SER A 179 14.98 1.09 31.93
N LEU A 180 14.73 -0.18 32.29
CA LEU A 180 13.69 -1.00 31.66
C LEU A 180 12.30 -0.35 31.68
N GLU A 181 11.88 0.19 32.83
CA GLU A 181 10.56 0.83 32.95
C GLU A 181 10.47 2.12 32.12
N GLU A 182 11.52 2.95 32.08
CA GLU A 182 11.56 4.13 31.22
C GLU A 182 11.46 3.74 29.73
N ALA A 183 12.20 2.72 29.31
CA ALA A 183 12.14 2.22 27.94
C ALA A 183 10.76 1.65 27.58
N ARG A 184 10.09 1.00 28.56
CA ARG A 184 8.72 0.48 28.42
C ARG A 184 7.69 1.58 28.29
N GLU A 185 7.76 2.61 29.14
CA GLU A 185 6.85 3.75 29.12
C GLU A 185 6.97 4.54 27.81
N ASN A 186 8.20 4.79 27.36
CA ASN A 186 8.44 5.46 26.08
C ASN A 186 7.88 4.64 24.89
N LEU A 187 8.11 3.32 24.88
CA LEU A 187 7.56 2.45 23.85
C LEU A 187 6.02 2.44 23.87
N ARG A 188 5.41 2.44 25.06
CA ARG A 188 3.95 2.48 25.24
C ARG A 188 3.38 3.82 24.74
N ALA A 189 4.01 4.94 25.04
CA ALA A 189 3.59 6.26 24.60
C ALA A 189 3.57 6.36 23.07
N LEU A 190 4.68 5.98 22.42
CA LEU A 190 4.79 5.98 20.96
C LEU A 190 3.79 5.02 20.30
N ALA A 191 3.50 3.87 20.92
CA ALA A 191 2.50 2.93 20.43
C ALA A 191 1.07 3.53 20.52
N GLY A 192 0.78 4.30 21.57
CA GLY A 192 -0.46 5.07 21.69
C GLY A 192 -0.60 6.08 20.56
N GLU A 193 0.42 6.90 20.32
CA GLU A 193 0.44 7.88 19.22
C GLU A 193 0.25 7.23 17.84
N GLN A 194 0.83 6.04 17.62
CA GLN A 194 0.64 5.29 16.39
C GLN A 194 -0.82 4.86 16.20
N VAL A 195 -1.49 4.43 17.26
CA VAL A 195 -2.92 4.08 17.22
C VAL A 195 -3.75 5.30 16.89
N ASP A 196 -3.50 6.43 17.54
CA ASP A 196 -4.22 7.69 17.30
C ASP A 196 -4.03 8.18 15.86
N LEU A 197 -2.80 8.11 15.33
CA LEU A 197 -2.53 8.45 13.93
C LEU A 197 -3.27 7.53 12.94
N ARG A 198 -3.38 6.24 13.25
CA ARG A 198 -4.15 5.31 12.41
C ARG A 198 -5.64 5.65 12.44
N LEU A 199 -6.19 6.01 13.60
CA LEU A 199 -7.58 6.47 13.70
C LEU A 199 -7.79 7.75 12.90
N ALA A 200 -6.93 8.75 13.07
CA ALA A 200 -7.01 10.01 12.33
C ALA A 200 -6.94 9.81 10.80
N ARG A 201 -6.09 8.88 10.32
CA ARG A 201 -6.04 8.50 8.90
C ARG A 201 -7.35 7.87 8.41
N ARG A 202 -7.97 7.00 9.21
CA ARG A 202 -9.26 6.39 8.86
C ARG A 202 -10.39 7.40 8.85
N GLU A 203 -10.40 8.33 9.80
CA GLU A 203 -11.37 9.43 9.82
C GLU A 203 -11.22 10.34 8.60
N HIS A 204 -9.99 10.67 8.21
CA HIS A 204 -9.72 11.42 6.98
C HIS A 204 -10.23 10.67 5.74
N GLU A 205 -9.93 9.38 5.62
CA GLU A 205 -10.41 8.53 4.52
C GLU A 205 -11.94 8.47 4.44
N ILE A 206 -12.62 8.34 5.58
CA ILE A 206 -14.09 8.37 5.66
C ILE A 206 -14.63 9.71 5.15
N ARG A 207 -14.04 10.84 5.54
CA ARG A 207 -14.46 12.17 5.07
C ARG A 207 -14.25 12.34 3.57
N ALA A 208 -13.11 11.88 3.04
CA ALA A 208 -12.83 11.92 1.61
C ALA A 208 -13.83 11.10 0.80
N LEU A 209 -14.14 9.87 1.25
CA LEU A 209 -15.14 9.01 0.62
C LEU A 209 -16.56 9.61 0.70
N ALA A 210 -16.92 10.22 1.83
CA ALA A 210 -18.21 10.90 1.98
C ALA A 210 -18.37 12.05 0.97
N SER A 211 -17.35 12.89 0.82
CA SER A 211 -17.32 13.97 -0.18
C SER A 211 -17.44 13.44 -1.61
N GLN A 212 -16.79 12.33 -1.92
CA GLN A 212 -16.90 11.69 -3.23
C GLN A 212 -18.32 11.15 -3.49
N ILE A 213 -18.97 10.56 -2.48
CA ILE A 213 -20.35 10.08 -2.58
C ILE A 213 -21.30 11.26 -2.83
N GLU A 214 -21.15 12.37 -2.10
CA GLU A 214 -21.96 13.57 -2.29
C GLU A 214 -21.81 14.13 -3.72
N SER A 215 -20.59 14.19 -4.24
CA SER A 215 -20.31 14.61 -5.62
C SER A 215 -20.99 13.70 -6.65
N LEU A 216 -20.87 12.38 -6.49
CA LEU A 216 -21.51 11.41 -7.38
C LEU A 216 -23.05 11.48 -7.32
N GLN A 217 -23.61 11.75 -6.14
CA GLN A 217 -25.05 11.96 -5.98
C GLN A 217 -25.51 13.22 -6.75
N ALA A 218 -24.77 14.32 -6.62
CA ALA A 218 -25.05 15.55 -7.38
C ALA A 218 -24.97 15.33 -8.89
N ASP A 219 -23.99 14.57 -9.37
CA ASP A 219 -23.86 14.20 -10.79
C ASP A 219 -25.07 13.38 -11.27
N VAL A 220 -25.52 12.40 -10.47
CA VAL A 220 -26.70 11.59 -10.79
C VAL A 220 -27.96 12.44 -10.84
N ASP A 221 -28.14 13.37 -9.90
CA ASP A 221 -29.31 14.24 -9.88
C ASP A 221 -29.29 15.22 -11.08
N GLN A 222 -28.12 15.75 -11.45
CA GLN A 222 -27.98 16.54 -12.69
C GLN A 222 -28.32 15.70 -13.94
N GLN A 223 -27.90 14.43 -13.99
CA GLN A 223 -28.27 13.53 -15.09
C GLN A 223 -29.77 13.23 -15.13
N ARG A 224 -30.42 13.14 -13.96
CA ARG A 224 -31.89 12.96 -13.87
C ARG A 224 -32.64 14.18 -14.38
N GLU A 225 -32.19 15.39 -14.06
CA GLU A 225 -32.78 16.63 -14.57
C GLU A 225 -32.64 16.74 -16.09
N LYS A 226 -31.50 16.34 -16.64
CA LYS A 226 -31.22 16.35 -18.08
C LYS A 226 -31.81 15.14 -18.83
N ARG A 227 -32.47 14.21 -18.14
CA ARG A 227 -32.93 12.93 -18.70
C ARG A 227 -33.84 13.13 -19.90
N GLU A 228 -34.87 13.96 -19.78
CA GLU A 228 -35.84 14.15 -20.87
C GLU A 228 -35.20 14.82 -22.09
N GLN A 229 -34.34 15.82 -21.87
CA GLN A 229 -33.58 16.45 -22.96
C GLN A 229 -32.69 15.43 -23.70
N TYR A 230 -32.06 14.51 -22.97
CA TYR A 230 -31.25 13.46 -23.56
C TYR A 230 -32.10 12.44 -24.35
N ILE A 231 -33.29 12.10 -23.84
CA ILE A 231 -34.25 11.25 -24.55
C ILE A 231 -34.71 11.92 -25.85
N GLU A 232 -35.08 13.20 -25.80
CA GLU A 232 -35.47 13.98 -26.99
C GLU A 232 -34.36 14.01 -28.04
N GLN A 233 -33.10 14.27 -27.64
CA GLN A 233 -31.95 14.25 -28.56
C GLN A 233 -31.74 12.88 -29.23
N ILE A 234 -31.96 11.77 -28.49
CA ILE A 234 -31.86 10.43 -29.06
C ILE A 234 -32.99 10.17 -30.07
N VAL A 235 -34.22 10.57 -29.73
CA VAL A 235 -35.39 10.41 -30.61
C VAL A 235 -35.23 11.24 -31.88
N GLU A 236 -34.81 12.50 -31.77
CA GLU A 236 -34.57 13.40 -32.91
C GLU A 236 -33.51 12.82 -33.87
N ARG A 237 -32.34 12.44 -33.33
CA ARG A 237 -31.26 11.83 -34.14
C ARG A 237 -31.69 10.53 -34.82
N SER A 238 -32.55 9.74 -34.17
CA SER A 238 -33.07 8.50 -34.77
C SER A 238 -34.05 8.79 -35.91
N GLY A 239 -34.85 9.85 -35.80
CA GLY A 239 -35.73 10.34 -36.86
C GLY A 239 -34.95 10.81 -38.09
N GLU A 240 -33.92 11.63 -37.88
CA GLU A 240 -33.03 12.12 -38.95
C GLU A 240 -32.40 10.97 -39.76
N TRP A 241 -31.97 9.91 -39.08
CA TRP A 241 -31.38 8.74 -39.72
C TRP A 241 -32.38 7.99 -40.60
N ALA A 242 -33.60 7.78 -40.10
CA ALA A 242 -34.67 7.11 -40.85
C ALA A 242 -35.11 7.89 -42.10
N ASP A 243 -35.13 9.23 -42.02
CA ASP A 243 -35.45 10.08 -43.18
C ASP A 243 -34.30 10.10 -44.21
N SER A 244 -33.04 10.00 -43.76
CA SER A 244 -31.88 9.87 -44.66
C SER A 244 -31.87 8.54 -45.46
N GLU A 245 -32.42 7.45 -44.91
CA GLU A 245 -32.57 6.19 -45.64
C GLU A 245 -33.69 6.26 -46.69
N LYS A 246 -34.79 6.95 -46.39
CA LYS A 246 -35.92 7.11 -47.32
C LYS A 246 -35.65 8.08 -48.46
N SER A 247 -34.79 9.07 -48.25
CA SER A 247 -34.43 10.07 -49.25
C SER A 247 -33.39 9.60 -50.28
N GLY A 248 -33.07 8.30 -50.30
CA GLY A 248 -32.16 7.70 -51.28
C GLY A 248 -30.71 7.95 -50.87
N GLY A 249 -30.23 7.18 -49.89
CA GLY A 249 -28.84 7.22 -49.47
C GLY A 249 -27.89 7.16 -50.68
N PRO A 250 -26.78 7.92 -50.66
CA PRO A 250 -25.82 7.95 -51.77
C PRO A 250 -25.44 6.51 -52.10
N GLU A 251 -25.55 6.14 -53.38
CA GLU A 251 -25.13 4.85 -53.92
C GLU A 251 -23.87 4.41 -53.19
N ARG A 252 -24.01 3.41 -52.31
CA ARG A 252 -22.86 2.71 -51.73
C ARG A 252 -22.18 2.04 -52.91
N ARG A 253 -21.28 2.79 -53.54
CA ARG A 253 -20.33 2.35 -54.55
C ARG A 253 -19.66 1.13 -53.91
N GLY A 254 -19.99 -0.04 -54.45
CA GLY A 254 -19.64 -1.33 -53.86
C GLY A 254 -18.14 -1.45 -53.57
N PRO A 255 -17.74 -2.42 -52.74
CA PRO A 255 -16.34 -2.69 -52.47
C PRO A 255 -15.60 -2.81 -53.81
N ARG A 256 -14.64 -1.92 -54.05
CA ARG A 256 -13.71 -2.04 -55.16
C ARG A 256 -12.87 -3.28 -54.89
N ASP A 257 -13.30 -4.41 -55.46
CA ASP A 257 -12.45 -5.54 -55.77
C ASP A 257 -11.30 -5.03 -56.63
N GLY A 258 -10.20 -4.73 -55.96
CA GLY A 258 -9.03 -4.10 -56.55
C GLY A 258 -7.80 -4.40 -55.72
N ARG A 259 -7.61 -5.68 -55.39
CA ARG A 259 -6.31 -6.19 -54.91
C ARG A 259 -5.56 -6.67 -56.17
N PRO A 260 -4.65 -5.87 -56.76
CA PRO A 260 -3.82 -6.34 -57.85
C PRO A 260 -2.90 -7.45 -57.34
N GLY A 261 -2.85 -8.54 -58.10
CA GLY A 261 -1.99 -9.67 -57.86
C GLY A 261 -0.53 -9.24 -57.76
N ARG A 262 0.15 -9.71 -56.72
CA ARG A 262 1.60 -9.75 -56.65
C ARG A 262 2.03 -11.13 -57.15
N SER A 263 2.09 -11.30 -58.47
CA SER A 263 3.15 -12.09 -59.11
C SER A 263 4.48 -11.44 -58.69
N GLY A 264 5.42 -12.13 -58.06
CA GLY A 264 6.21 -13.19 -58.68
C GLY A 264 7.40 -12.51 -59.36
N ASP A 265 8.57 -12.53 -58.73
CA ASP A 265 9.88 -12.63 -59.40
C ASP A 265 10.97 -12.88 -58.33
N GLU A 266 11.60 -14.05 -58.50
CA GLU A 266 13.00 -14.48 -58.26
C GLU A 266 13.75 -14.10 -56.98
#